data_AF-A0A0C3S9F1-F1
#
_entry.id   AF-A0A0C3S9F1-F1
#
_cell.length_a   1.000
_cell.length_b   1.000
_cell.length_c   1.000
_cell.angle_alpha   90.00
_cell.angle_beta   90.00
_cell.angle_gamma   90.00
#
_symmetry.space_group_name_H-M   'P 1'
#
loop_
_entity.id
_entity.type
_entity.pdbx_description
1 polymer ?
#
loop_
_entity_poly.entity_id
_entity_poly.type
_entity_poly.pdbx_seq_one_letter_code
_entity_poly.pdbx_strand_id
1 'polypeptide(L)'
;MSLNWTMLSPERTPVPLPHELIIRTIDFPGADLTLFIPSTPPTGSSTSGGSGSEKKVLSVGGLWLTDQRLIFVSAASKNGELDSLSIPLTAILSTKFEQPFFGANFVAIDIKPTPGGGLTEGSKAEIRLKDKGLFEFVGSLEKTRERAIYMRRSSCDEEEGLPSYTSPAGPSLSSTPIPMIPPSDAPPAYDA
;
A
#
# COMPACT_ATOMS: atom_id res chain seq x y z
N MET A 1 -4.14 -3.33 7.28
CA MET A 1 -3.89 -2.23 8.23
C MET A 1 -3.83 -2.82 9.61
N SER A 2 -2.84 -2.47 10.43
CA SER A 2 -2.79 -2.96 11.81
C SER A 2 -2.12 -1.95 12.74
N LEU A 3 -2.77 -1.73 13.89
CA LEU A 3 -2.17 -1.06 15.04
C LEU A 3 -1.26 -2.04 15.79
N ASN A 4 -0.11 -1.56 16.24
CA ASN A 4 0.84 -2.25 17.13
C ASN A 4 1.31 -3.63 16.63
N TRP A 5 1.48 -3.79 15.32
CA TRP A 5 1.86 -5.07 14.70
C TRP A 5 3.18 -5.01 13.92
N THR A 6 3.89 -3.89 13.97
CA THR A 6 5.19 -3.79 13.31
C THR A 6 6.26 -4.39 14.21
N MET A 7 7.04 -5.33 13.69
CA MET A 7 8.22 -5.83 14.40
C MET A 7 9.27 -4.72 14.45
N LEU A 8 9.68 -4.35 15.66
CA LEU A 8 10.68 -3.32 15.91
C LEU A 8 11.98 -3.97 16.38
N SER A 9 13.11 -3.45 15.91
CA SER A 9 14.43 -3.77 16.45
C SER A 9 14.61 -3.18 17.86
N PRO A 10 15.67 -3.55 18.59
CA PRO A 10 16.02 -2.92 19.87
C PRO A 10 16.20 -1.39 19.78
N GLU A 11 16.56 -0.88 18.60
CA GLU A 11 16.72 0.55 18.31
C GLU A 11 15.39 1.23 17.90
N ARG A 12 14.28 0.51 18.01
CA ARG A 12 12.92 0.93 17.59
C ARG A 12 12.80 1.25 16.10
N THR A 13 13.69 0.69 15.28
CA THR A 13 13.58 0.74 13.81
C THR A 13 12.69 -0.39 13.32
N PRO A 14 11.78 -0.14 12.34
CA PRO A 14 10.92 -1.20 11.83
C PRO A 14 11.73 -2.21 11.01
N VAL A 15 11.47 -3.49 11.25
CA VAL A 15 12.07 -4.57 10.46
C VAL A 15 11.28 -4.74 9.15
N PRO A 16 11.93 -4.60 7.98
CA PRO A 16 11.26 -4.76 6.70
C PRO A 16 10.86 -6.22 6.46
N LEU A 17 9.75 -6.41 5.74
CA LEU A 17 9.30 -7.72 5.25
C LEU A 17 10.24 -8.23 4.15
N PRO A 18 10.19 -9.54 3.83
CA PRO A 18 10.86 -10.07 2.65
C PRO A 18 10.46 -9.28 1.40
N HIS A 19 11.46 -8.83 0.64
CA HIS A 19 11.28 -8.00 -0.57
C HIS A 19 10.66 -6.61 -0.33
N GLU A 20 10.66 -6.10 0.91
CA GLU A 20 10.27 -4.73 1.22
C GLU A 20 11.49 -3.80 1.17
N LEU A 21 11.37 -2.69 0.43
CA LEU A 21 12.43 -1.70 0.29
C LEU A 21 12.03 -0.39 0.97
N ILE A 22 12.94 0.16 1.77
CA ILE A 22 12.76 1.46 2.41
C ILE A 22 13.07 2.56 1.40
N ILE A 23 12.09 3.40 1.10
CA ILE A 23 12.20 4.50 0.13
C ILE A 23 12.59 5.79 0.85
N ARG A 24 11.97 6.05 2.01
CA ARG A 24 12.22 7.28 2.76
C ARG A 24 12.10 7.06 4.26
N THR A 25 12.97 7.71 5.01
CA THR A 25 12.96 7.69 6.48
C THR A 25 12.90 9.10 7.05
N ILE A 26 12.04 9.25 8.05
CA ILE A 26 11.98 10.38 8.96
C ILE A 26 12.43 9.85 10.32
N ASP A 27 13.64 10.22 10.70
CA ASP A 27 14.28 9.73 11.92
C ASP A 27 13.59 10.27 13.18
N PHE A 28 13.81 9.61 14.32
CA PHE A 28 13.17 9.99 15.57
C PHE A 28 13.78 11.25 16.21
N PRO A 29 12.98 12.13 16.83
CA PRO A 29 11.52 12.32 16.70
C PRO A 29 11.17 13.37 15.63
N GLY A 30 10.96 12.94 14.38
CA GLY A 30 10.75 13.86 13.26
C GLY A 30 9.29 14.00 12.77
N ALA A 31 8.35 13.19 13.26
CA ALA A 31 6.96 13.20 12.83
C ALA A 31 5.97 13.19 14.01
N ASP A 32 4.92 14.00 13.90
CA ASP A 32 3.76 13.97 14.78
C ASP A 32 2.59 13.32 14.04
N LEU A 33 1.97 12.31 14.63
CA LEU A 33 0.82 11.58 14.11
C LEU A 33 -0.40 11.87 14.98
N THR A 34 -1.50 12.25 14.32
CA THR A 34 -2.84 12.30 14.93
C THR A 34 -3.73 11.28 14.23
N LEU A 35 -4.18 10.26 14.95
CA LEU A 35 -5.07 9.24 14.43
C LEU A 35 -6.48 9.44 14.99
N PHE A 36 -7.46 9.48 14.10
CA PHE A 36 -8.88 9.61 14.41
C PHE A 36 -9.57 8.29 14.08
N ILE A 37 -10.17 7.66 15.10
CA ILE A 37 -10.88 6.38 14.96
C ILE A 37 -12.32 6.58 15.43
N PRO A 38 -13.32 6.57 14.53
CA PRO A 38 -14.73 6.69 14.92
C PRO A 38 -15.21 5.42 15.63
N SER A 39 -15.94 5.54 16.74
CA SER A 39 -16.46 4.38 17.48
C SER A 39 -17.74 3.76 16.88
N THR A 40 -18.39 4.42 15.94
CA THR A 40 -19.63 3.96 15.28
C THR A 40 -19.52 4.07 13.76
N PRO A 41 -19.88 3.04 12.99
CA PRO A 41 -20.00 3.15 11.53
C PRO A 41 -21.01 4.25 11.17
N PRO A 42 -20.80 5.03 10.10
CA PRO A 42 -21.76 6.04 9.67
C PRO A 42 -23.00 5.37 9.07
N THR A 43 -23.96 5.00 9.91
CA THR A 43 -25.28 4.55 9.44
C THR A 43 -26.06 5.77 8.97
N GLY A 44 -26.34 5.84 7.66
CA GLY A 44 -26.85 7.01 6.94
C GLY A 44 -28.28 7.49 7.26
N SER A 45 -28.72 7.49 8.52
CA SER A 45 -30.07 7.95 8.87
C SER A 45 -30.25 8.37 10.33
N SER A 46 -29.39 9.26 10.86
CA SER A 46 -29.68 9.88 12.17
C SER A 46 -29.50 11.40 12.16
N THR A 47 -30.63 12.09 12.01
CA THR A 47 -30.83 13.53 12.31
C THR A 47 -30.95 13.76 13.84
N SER A 48 -30.18 13.05 14.65
CA SER A 48 -30.20 13.24 16.10
C SER A 48 -28.76 13.25 16.63
N GLY A 49 -28.41 14.36 17.28
CA GLY A 49 -27.07 14.69 17.79
C GLY A 49 -26.58 13.76 18.90
N GLY A 50 -26.36 12.49 18.58
CA GLY A 50 -25.49 11.62 19.35
C GLY A 50 -24.05 11.96 18.98
N SER A 51 -23.30 12.53 19.93
CA SER A 51 -21.85 12.68 19.80
C SER A 51 -21.25 11.29 19.63
N GLY A 52 -21.01 10.87 18.39
CA GLY A 52 -20.24 9.67 18.10
C GLY A 52 -18.88 9.85 18.76
N SER A 53 -18.54 8.98 19.70
CA SER A 53 -17.26 9.05 20.38
C SER A 53 -16.16 8.78 19.34
N GLU A 54 -15.38 9.81 19.03
CA GLU A 54 -14.19 9.68 18.19
C GLU A 54 -12.98 9.50 19.09
N LYS A 55 -12.26 8.38 18.94
CA LYS A 55 -11.00 8.18 19.63
C LYS A 55 -9.91 8.91 18.86
N LYS A 56 -9.48 10.04 19.40
CA LYS A 56 -8.30 10.79 18.92
C LYS A 56 -7.06 10.30 19.66
N VAL A 57 -6.07 9.80 18.92
CA VAL A 57 -4.77 9.36 19.44
C VAL A 57 -3.69 10.28 18.88
N LEU A 58 -2.90 10.87 19.77
CA LEU A 58 -1.78 11.74 19.42
C LEU A 58 -0.49 11.01 19.78
N SER A 59 0.45 10.94 18.86
CA SER A 59 1.75 10.31 19.08
C SER A 59 2.85 11.04 18.32
N VAL A 60 4.05 11.03 18.89
CA VAL A 60 5.26 11.62 18.29
C VAL A 60 6.25 10.50 18.06
N GLY A 61 6.90 10.49 16.90
CA GLY A 61 7.68 9.34 16.50
C GLY A 61 8.48 9.54 15.23
N GLY A 62 8.86 8.41 14.64
CA GLY A 62 9.50 8.33 13.34
C GLY A 62 8.53 7.79 12.30
N LEU A 63 8.88 8.00 11.03
CA LEU A 63 8.06 7.59 9.90
C LEU A 63 8.93 6.94 8.83
N TRP A 64 8.52 5.76 8.35
CA TRP A 64 9.17 5.03 7.27
C TRP A 64 8.18 4.83 6.14
N LEU A 65 8.56 5.29 4.96
CA LEU A 65 7.87 4.97 3.72
C LEU A 65 8.62 3.84 3.03
N THR A 66 7.96 2.70 2.88
CA THR A 66 8.45 1.58 2.08
C THR A 66 7.69 1.50 0.76
N ASP A 67 8.12 0.61 -0.12
CA ASP A 67 7.44 0.30 -1.37
C ASP A 67 6.08 -0.41 -1.19
N GLN A 68 5.82 -0.97 -0.01
CA GLN A 68 4.59 -1.70 0.29
C GLN A 68 3.66 -0.98 1.28
N ARG A 69 4.22 -0.23 2.25
CA ARG A 69 3.46 0.37 3.35
C ARG A 69 4.11 1.64 3.91
N LEU A 70 3.28 2.44 4.56
CA LEU A 70 3.69 3.54 5.42
C LEU A 70 3.70 3.05 6.88
N ILE A 71 4.82 3.21 7.57
CA ILE A 71 5.01 2.73 8.93
C ILE A 71 5.31 3.93 9.82
N PHE A 72 4.52 4.10 10.87
CA PHE A 72 4.81 5.03 11.95
C PHE A 72 5.19 4.24 13.20
N VAL A 73 6.21 4.71 13.91
CA VAL A 73 6.63 4.14 15.18
C VAL A 73 6.67 5.26 16.21
N SER A 74 6.01 5.05 17.34
CA SER A 74 5.94 6.01 18.45
C SER A 74 7.27 6.05 19.21
N ALA A 75 7.70 7.24 19.60
CA ALA A 75 8.88 7.42 20.46
C ALA A 75 8.63 6.88 21.88
N ALA A 76 7.39 6.93 22.38
CA ALA A 76 7.00 6.42 23.68
C ALA A 76 5.98 5.28 23.54
N SER A 77 6.36 4.08 23.95
CA SER A 77 5.41 3.00 24.19
C SER A 77 4.94 3.09 25.63
N LYS A 78 3.78 3.71 25.86
CA LYS A 78 3.09 3.57 27.14
C LYS A 78 2.00 2.52 26.98
N ASN A 79 1.84 1.67 28.00
CA ASN A 79 0.82 0.63 28.01
C ASN A 79 -0.56 1.22 27.71
N GLY A 80 -1.13 0.84 26.56
CA GLY A 80 -2.45 1.28 26.09
C GLY A 80 -2.46 2.36 24.99
N GLU A 81 -1.30 2.91 24.62
CA GLU A 81 -1.15 3.90 23.55
C GLU A 81 -0.70 3.26 22.21
N LEU A 82 -0.73 4.06 21.13
CA LEU A 82 -0.24 3.65 19.81
C LEU A 82 1.29 3.53 19.87
N ASP A 83 1.80 2.33 19.69
CA ASP A 83 3.23 2.02 19.65
C ASP A 83 3.75 1.97 18.20
N SER A 84 3.01 1.32 17.30
CA SER A 84 3.28 1.38 15.87
C SER A 84 1.99 1.39 15.06
N LEU A 85 2.05 1.97 13.86
CA LEU A 85 0.94 1.98 12.91
C LEU A 85 1.50 1.59 11.55
N SER A 86 1.01 0.48 10.99
CA SER A 86 1.41 -0.03 9.69
C SER A 86 0.27 0.09 8.69
N ILE A 87 0.48 0.91 7.66
CA ILE A 87 -0.49 1.27 6.64
C ILE A 87 -0.06 0.78 5.25
N PRO A 88 -0.54 -0.38 4.76
CA PRO A 88 -0.40 -0.77 3.36
C PRO A 88 -0.80 0.34 2.38
N LEU A 89 0.05 0.66 1.40
CA LEU A 89 -0.21 1.77 0.48
C LEU A 89 -1.54 1.60 -0.29
N THR A 90 -1.94 0.36 -0.53
CA THR A 90 -3.18 0.02 -1.24
C THR A 90 -4.46 0.21 -0.43
N ALA A 91 -4.37 0.42 0.87
CA ALA A 91 -5.52 0.76 1.70
C ALA A 91 -5.53 2.23 2.15
N ILE A 92 -4.66 3.07 1.57
CA ILE A 92 -4.83 4.52 1.57
C ILE A 92 -5.91 4.87 0.54
N LEU A 93 -7.03 5.43 1.01
CA LEU A 93 -8.15 5.84 0.17
C LEU A 93 -7.87 7.18 -0.50
N SER A 94 -7.48 8.17 0.30
CA SER A 94 -7.18 9.52 -0.16
C SER A 94 -6.00 10.11 0.63
N THR A 95 -5.26 11.00 -0.02
CA THR A 95 -4.20 11.80 0.57
C THR A 95 -4.52 13.26 0.28
N LYS A 96 -4.49 14.11 1.31
CA LYS A 96 -4.75 15.55 1.19
C LYS A 96 -3.66 16.32 1.91
N PHE A 97 -3.02 17.24 1.20
CA PHE A 97 -2.04 18.14 1.78
C PHE A 97 -2.73 19.46 2.14
N GLU A 98 -2.64 19.86 3.40
CA GLU A 98 -3.26 21.08 3.90
C GLU A 98 -2.19 22.06 4.43
N GLN A 99 -2.30 23.31 3.97
CA GLN A 99 -1.44 24.42 4.37
C GLN A 99 -2.31 25.52 5.02
N PRO A 100 -2.60 25.40 6.33
CA PRO A 100 -3.39 26.40 7.01
C PRO A 100 -2.63 27.73 7.08
N PHE A 101 -3.35 28.86 6.94
CA PHE A 101 -2.77 30.20 7.10
C PHE A 101 -2.07 30.39 8.46
N PHE A 102 -2.61 29.74 9.50
CA PHE A 102 -2.04 29.71 10.83
C PHE A 102 -1.88 28.25 11.26
N GLY A 103 -0.64 27.81 11.46
CA GLY A 103 -0.31 26.47 11.93
C GLY A 103 0.72 25.77 11.05
N ALA A 104 1.10 24.55 11.45
CA ALA A 104 1.99 23.70 10.66
C ALA A 104 1.21 22.99 9.54
N ASN A 105 1.86 22.82 8.39
CA ASN A 105 1.35 22.00 7.30
C ASN A 105 1.17 20.55 7.77
N PHE A 106 0.15 19.87 7.26
CA PHE A 106 -0.10 18.47 7.57
C PHE A 106 -0.62 17.73 6.34
N VAL A 107 -0.38 16.42 6.31
CA VAL A 107 -1.00 15.52 5.34
C VAL A 107 -2.07 14.70 6.04
N ALA A 108 -3.30 14.80 5.54
CA ALA A 108 -4.43 13.99 5.93
C ALA A 108 -4.52 12.76 5.02
N ILE A 109 -4.65 11.58 5.62
CA ILE A 109 -4.73 10.29 4.95
C ILE A 109 -6.00 9.59 5.42
N ASP A 110 -6.89 9.29 4.48
CA ASP A 110 -8.07 8.48 4.75
C ASP A 110 -7.71 7.00 4.60
N ILE A 111 -8.03 6.18 5.62
CA ILE A 111 -7.56 4.80 5.70
C ILE A 111 -8.75 3.84 5.56
N LYS A 112 -8.63 2.87 4.65
CA LYS A 112 -9.55 1.74 4.56
C LYS A 112 -9.25 0.76 5.70
N PRO A 113 -10.16 0.52 6.65
CA PRO A 113 -9.93 -0.43 7.73
C PRO A 113 -9.79 -1.86 7.18
N THR A 114 -9.04 -2.69 7.90
CA THR A 114 -8.93 -4.13 7.64
C THR A 114 -9.52 -4.88 8.83
N PRO A 115 -10.28 -5.97 8.64
CA PRO A 115 -10.75 -6.80 9.74
C PRO A 115 -9.60 -7.20 10.66
N GLY A 116 -9.79 -7.05 11.98
CA GLY A 116 -8.77 -7.36 12.99
C GLY A 116 -7.64 -6.32 13.14
N GLY A 117 -7.64 -5.23 12.37
CA GLY A 117 -6.59 -4.21 12.38
C GLY A 117 -6.69 -3.13 13.46
N GLY A 118 -7.80 -3.10 14.22
CA GLY A 118 -8.05 -2.09 15.26
C GLY A 118 -8.49 -0.71 14.75
N LEU A 119 -8.72 -0.57 13.44
CA LEU A 119 -9.26 0.64 12.81
C LEU A 119 -10.71 0.39 12.35
N THR A 120 -11.52 1.44 12.36
CA THR A 120 -12.92 1.43 11.92
C THR A 120 -13.11 2.22 10.62
N GLU A 121 -14.26 2.09 9.98
CA GLU A 121 -14.57 2.83 8.76
C GLU A 121 -14.66 4.32 9.04
N GLY A 122 -14.00 5.13 8.20
CA GLY A 122 -13.83 6.57 8.45
C GLY A 122 -12.59 6.93 9.27
N SER A 123 -11.70 5.97 9.54
CA SER A 123 -10.43 6.28 10.21
C SER A 123 -9.55 7.22 9.36
N LYS A 124 -9.03 8.27 10.01
CA LYS A 124 -8.19 9.29 9.37
C LYS A 124 -6.88 9.44 10.14
N ALA A 125 -5.77 9.58 9.42
CA ALA A 125 -4.46 9.90 10.00
C ALA A 125 -3.98 11.25 9.49
N GLU A 126 -3.55 12.12 10.39
CA GLU A 126 -2.90 13.39 10.08
C GLU A 126 -1.44 13.34 10.50
N ILE A 127 -0.54 13.60 9.56
CA ILE A 127 0.91 13.55 9.78
C ILE A 127 1.48 14.94 9.59
N ARG A 128 2.28 15.38 10.57
CA ARG A 128 3.05 16.63 10.54
C ARG A 128 4.53 16.28 10.63
N LEU A 129 5.36 16.91 9.82
CA LEU A 129 6.82 16.75 9.88
C LEU A 129 7.44 18.01 10.47
N LYS A 130 8.46 17.84 11.33
CA LYS A 130 9.13 18.97 12.01
C LYS A 130 10.24 19.58 11.16
N ASP A 131 11.19 18.75 10.74
CA ASP A 131 12.45 19.21 10.15
C ASP A 131 12.64 18.79 8.68
N LYS A 132 11.63 18.16 8.06
CA LYS A 132 11.68 17.72 6.66
C LYS A 132 10.50 18.27 5.86
N GLY A 133 10.74 18.56 4.58
CA GLY A 133 9.73 19.10 3.67
C GLY A 133 8.55 18.15 3.50
N LEU A 134 7.41 18.48 4.14
CA LEU A 134 6.19 17.69 4.05
C LEU A 134 5.67 17.55 2.61
N PHE A 135 5.79 18.59 1.81
CA PHE A 135 5.36 18.56 0.40
C PHE A 135 6.12 17.50 -0.42
N GLU A 136 7.45 17.45 -0.29
CA GLU A 136 8.25 16.42 -0.96
C GLU A 136 7.88 15.01 -0.48
N PHE A 137 7.58 14.88 0.81
CA PHE A 137 7.14 13.61 1.39
C PHE A 137 5.84 13.15 0.76
N VAL A 138 4.84 14.04 0.61
CA VAL A 138 3.57 13.75 -0.06
C VAL A 138 3.81 13.30 -1.49
N GLY A 139 4.65 14.01 -2.27
CA GLY A 139 4.96 13.59 -3.64
C GLY A 139 5.62 12.21 -3.73
N SER A 140 6.48 11.87 -2.76
CA SER A 140 7.08 10.53 -2.69
C SER A 140 6.06 9.46 -2.30
N LEU A 141 5.15 9.77 -1.38
CA LEU A 141 4.08 8.88 -0.94
C LEU A 141 3.12 8.56 -2.09
N GLU A 142 2.69 9.57 -2.84
CA GLU A 142 1.79 9.41 -3.98
C GLU A 142 2.43 8.57 -5.09
N LYS A 143 3.66 8.92 -5.49
CA LYS A 143 4.41 8.16 -6.50
C LYS A 143 4.60 6.69 -6.09
N THR A 144 4.90 6.45 -4.82
CA THR A 144 5.08 5.08 -4.32
C THR A 144 3.74 4.34 -4.28
N ARG A 145 2.67 4.99 -3.85
CA ARG A 145 1.32 4.42 -3.81
C ARG A 145 0.85 4.03 -5.21
N GLU A 146 1.02 4.89 -6.21
CA GLU A 146 0.66 4.58 -7.61
C GLU A 146 1.42 3.36 -8.11
N ARG A 147 2.73 3.30 -7.86
CA ARG A 147 3.55 2.14 -8.20
C ARG A 147 3.09 0.86 -7.50
N ALA A 148 2.77 0.94 -6.20
CA ALA A 148 2.30 -0.22 -5.43
C ALA A 148 0.93 -0.73 -5.92
N ILE A 149 0.04 0.17 -6.33
CA ILE A 149 -1.26 -0.19 -6.93
C ILE A 149 -1.04 -0.83 -8.30
N TYR A 150 -0.18 -0.26 -9.13
CA TYR A 150 0.15 -0.80 -10.46
C TYR A 150 0.71 -2.23 -10.33
N MET A 151 1.74 -2.42 -9.50
CA MET A 151 2.36 -3.73 -9.29
C MET A 151 1.36 -4.77 -8.78
N ARG A 152 0.46 -4.40 -7.85
CA ARG A 152 -0.57 -5.32 -7.35
C ARG A 152 -1.58 -5.71 -8.44
N ARG A 153 -1.92 -4.79 -9.34
CA ARG A 153 -2.82 -5.10 -10.47
C ARG A 153 -2.15 -6.05 -11.46
N SER A 154 -0.92 -5.74 -11.85
CA SER A 154 -0.13 -6.60 -12.75
C SER A 154 0.05 -8.01 -12.19
N SER A 155 0.33 -8.16 -10.89
CA SER A 155 0.46 -9.48 -10.29
C SER A 155 -0.84 -10.30 -10.27
N CYS A 156 -2.00 -9.63 -10.15
CA CYS A 156 -3.29 -10.34 -10.23
C CYS A 156 -3.58 -10.83 -11.66
N ASP A 157 -3.27 -10.00 -12.66
CA ASP A 157 -3.40 -10.38 -14.08
C ASP A 157 -2.45 -11.54 -14.45
N GLU A 158 -1.25 -11.60 -13.86
CA GLU A 158 -0.30 -12.70 -14.06
C GLU A 158 -0.73 -14.01 -13.39
N GLU A 159 -1.36 -13.97 -12.21
CA GLU A 159 -1.89 -15.18 -11.53
C GLU A 159 -3.19 -15.72 -12.17
N GLU A 160 -3.98 -14.87 -12.85
CA GLU A 160 -5.08 -15.31 -13.72
C GLU A 160 -4.60 -15.83 -15.09
N GLY A 161 -3.29 -15.73 -15.36
CA GLY A 161 -2.61 -16.42 -16.45
C GLY A 161 -2.65 -17.92 -16.23
N LEU A 162 -3.73 -18.53 -16.74
CA LEU A 162 -4.01 -19.98 -16.78
C LEU A 162 -2.73 -20.84 -16.91
N PRO A 163 -2.70 -22.04 -16.28
CA PRO A 163 -1.56 -22.94 -16.41
C PRO A 163 -1.21 -23.11 -17.88
N SER A 164 0.08 -22.93 -18.22
CA SER A 164 0.57 -23.33 -19.54
C SER A 164 0.15 -24.77 -19.77
N TYR A 165 -0.73 -24.97 -20.75
CA TYR A 165 -1.15 -26.28 -21.16
C TYR A 165 0.09 -26.97 -21.73
N THR A 166 0.77 -27.76 -20.89
CA THR A 166 1.63 -28.81 -21.39
C THR A 166 0.69 -29.82 -22.03
N SER A 167 0.46 -29.68 -23.34
CA SER A 167 -0.20 -30.69 -24.14
C SER A 167 0.49 -32.03 -23.85
N PRO A 168 -0.20 -33.04 -23.28
CA PRO A 168 0.42 -34.32 -23.03
C PRO A 168 0.82 -34.91 -24.37
N ALA A 169 2.12 -34.88 -24.66
CA ALA A 169 2.69 -35.60 -25.77
C ALA A 169 2.46 -37.09 -25.53
N GLY A 170 1.66 -37.71 -26.40
CA GLY A 170 1.53 -39.15 -26.47
C GLY A 170 0.92 -39.58 -27.80
N PRO A 171 1.40 -40.65 -28.46
CA PRO A 171 2.72 -41.28 -28.37
C PRO A 171 3.34 -41.37 -29.78
N SER A 172 4.23 -40.46 -30.17
CA SER A 172 4.94 -40.60 -31.45
C SER A 172 6.15 -41.50 -31.29
N LEU A 173 5.92 -42.76 -31.67
CA LEU A 173 6.94 -43.76 -32.01
C LEU A 173 8.14 -43.11 -32.71
N SER A 174 9.33 -43.55 -32.30
CA SER A 174 10.60 -43.31 -32.96
C SER A 174 10.47 -43.34 -34.49
N SER A 175 10.68 -42.22 -35.17
CA SER A 175 11.20 -42.27 -36.53
C SER A 175 11.98 -40.99 -36.85
N THR A 176 13.12 -41.23 -37.47
CA THR A 176 14.20 -40.35 -37.93
C THR A 176 13.78 -39.04 -38.59
N PRO A 177 14.62 -37.99 -38.53
CA PRO A 177 14.35 -36.70 -39.16
C PRO A 177 14.44 -36.79 -40.69
N ILE A 178 13.37 -36.38 -41.37
CA ILE A 178 13.35 -36.11 -42.83
C ILE A 178 13.39 -34.59 -43.01
N PRO A 179 14.26 -34.02 -43.86
CA PRO A 179 14.30 -32.58 -44.10
C PRO A 179 13.09 -32.12 -44.92
N MET A 180 12.38 -31.10 -44.43
CA MET A 180 11.16 -30.54 -45.03
C MET A 180 11.51 -29.49 -46.11
N ILE A 181 11.11 -29.78 -47.34
CA ILE A 181 11.12 -28.87 -48.50
C ILE A 181 9.89 -27.96 -48.40
N PRO A 182 9.97 -26.63 -48.58
CA PRO A 182 8.80 -25.76 -48.53
C PRO A 182 7.89 -25.97 -49.76
N PRO A 183 6.55 -25.98 -49.60
CA PRO A 183 5.63 -26.13 -50.72
C PRO A 183 5.53 -24.84 -51.53
N SER A 184 5.90 -24.91 -52.80
CA SER A 184 5.66 -23.86 -53.79
C SER A 184 4.27 -24.05 -54.40
N ASP A 185 3.30 -23.26 -53.96
CA ASP A 185 1.99 -23.16 -54.60
C ASP A 185 1.88 -21.76 -55.22
N ALA A 186 2.32 -21.63 -56.47
CA ALA A 186 2.08 -20.45 -57.30
C ALA A 186 0.86 -20.74 -58.20
N PRO A 187 -0.10 -19.81 -58.34
CA PRO A 187 -1.30 -20.05 -59.13
C PRO A 187 -0.96 -20.20 -60.62
N PRO A 188 -1.71 -21.02 -61.38
CA PRO A 188 -1.45 -21.25 -62.79
C PRO A 188 -1.63 -19.95 -63.61
N ALA A 189 -0.62 -19.62 -64.41
CA ALA A 189 -0.71 -18.55 -65.40
C ALA A 189 -1.60 -19.01 -66.58
N TYR A 190 -2.53 -18.16 -66.98
CA TYR A 190 -3.29 -18.33 -68.22
C TYR A 190 -2.48 -17.74 -69.37
N ASP A 191 -2.08 -18.57 -70.34
CA ASP A 191 -1.61 -18.12 -71.66
C ASP A 191 -2.77 -18.08 -72.65
N ALA A 192 -2.74 -17.09 -73.55
CA ALA A 192 -3.65 -16.87 -74.67
C ALA A 192 -3.02 -17.31 -75.98
#